data_AF-A0A7X2MQK6-F1
#
_entry.id   AF-A0A7X2MQK6-F1
#
_cell.length_a   1.000
_cell.length_b   1.000
_cell.length_c   1.000
_cell.angle_alpha   90.00
_cell.angle_beta   90.00
_cell.angle_gamma   90.00
#
_symmetry.space_group_name_H-M   'P 1'
#
loop_
_entity.id
_entity.type
_entity.pdbx_description
1 polymer ?
#
loop_
_entity_poly.entity_id
_entity_poly.type
_entity_poly.pdbx_seq_one_letter_code
_entity_poly.pdbx_strand_id
1 'polypeptide(L)' 'MIVETLSLDYTPDALIQRFAPIAHLPWAMLLSSAQANHSDNRFDILTADPRATLVTRG' A
#
# COMPACT_ATOMS: atom_id res chain seq x y z
N MET A 1 2.03 5.26 -21.54
CA MET A 1 1.16 4.88 -20.40
C MET A 1 0.73 6.18 -19.75
N ILE A 2 -0.57 6.46 -19.68
CA ILE A 2 -1.09 7.66 -19.00
C ILE A 2 -1.39 7.24 -17.56
N VAL A 3 -0.94 8.03 -16.59
CA VAL A 3 -1.24 7.80 -15.18
C VAL A 3 -2.49 8.60 -14.85
N GLU A 4 -3.53 7.91 -14.38
CA GLU A 4 -4.74 8.53 -13.85
C GLU A 4 -4.73 8.51 -12.33
N THR A 5 -5.31 9.51 -11.69
CA THR A 5 -5.39 9.61 -10.23
C THR A 5 -6.83 9.80 -9.81
N LEU A 6 -7.26 9.02 -8.84
CA LEU A 6 -8.56 9.12 -8.19
C LEU A 6 -8.35 9.45 -6.71
N SER A 7 -8.96 10.53 -6.24
CA SER A 7 -9.01 10.85 -4.81
C SER A 7 -10.19 10.10 -4.19
N LEU A 8 -9.94 9.47 -3.04
CA LEU A 8 -10.95 8.74 -2.26
C LEU A 8 -11.18 9.45 -0.93
N ASP A 9 -12.35 9.24 -0.34
CA ASP A 9 -12.62 9.74 1.01
C ASP A 9 -11.64 9.13 2.02
N TYR A 10 -11.07 9.99 2.85
CA TYR A 10 -10.07 9.60 3.84
C TYR A 10 -10.72 9.16 5.14
N THR A 11 -10.30 8.01 5.64
CA THR A 11 -10.45 7.61 7.04
C THR A 11 -9.11 7.09 7.57
N PRO A 12 -8.81 7.23 8.88
CA PRO A 12 -7.55 6.76 9.45
C PRO A 12 -7.29 5.25 9.24
N ASP A 13 -8.35 4.46 9.09
CA ASP A 13 -8.32 3.02 8.89
C ASP A 13 -8.52 2.58 7.42
N ALA A 14 -8.64 3.53 6.48
CA ALA A 14 -8.97 3.26 5.09
C ALA A 14 -8.04 2.22 4.43
N LEU A 15 -6.72 2.32 4.66
CA LEU A 15 -5.77 1.38 4.07
C LEU A 15 -5.86 -0.01 4.72
N ILE A 16 -6.09 -0.11 6.03
CA ILE A 16 -6.24 -1.40 6.70
C ILE A 16 -7.49 -2.12 6.19
N GLN A 17 -8.62 -1.41 6.11
CA GLN A 17 -9.87 -1.98 5.59
C GLN A 17 -9.73 -2.46 4.15
N ARG A 18 -8.99 -1.72 3.30
CA ARG A 18 -8.76 -2.08 1.89
C ARG A 18 -7.72 -3.20 1.73
N PHE A 19 -6.73 -3.28 2.62
CA PHE A 19 -5.69 -4.30 2.58
C PHE A 19 -6.17 -5.66 3.09
N ALA A 20 -6.98 -5.68 4.15
CA ALA A 20 -7.48 -6.90 4.78
C ALA A 20 -7.98 -7.99 3.80
N PRO A 21 -8.84 -7.68 2.80
CA PRO A 21 -9.32 -8.70 1.86
C PRO A 21 -8.25 -9.24 0.92
N ILE A 22 -7.16 -8.50 0.66
CA ILE A 22 -6.12 -8.86 -0.31
C ILE A 22 -4.79 -9.27 0.35
N ALA A 23 -4.70 -9.21 1.68
CA ALA A 23 -3.47 -9.47 2.43
C ALA A 23 -2.86 -10.87 2.18
N HIS A 24 -3.70 -11.83 1.78
CA HIS A 24 -3.28 -13.19 1.47
C HIS A 24 -2.71 -13.36 0.04
N LEU A 25 -2.88 -12.35 -0.83
CA LEU A 25 -2.40 -12.43 -2.20
C LEU A 25 -0.88 -12.26 -2.26
N PRO A 26 -0.18 -13.03 -3.10
CA PRO A 26 1.23 -12.81 -3.36
C PRO A 26 1.48 -11.36 -3.79
N TRP A 27 2.52 -10.74 -3.23
CA TRP A 27 2.94 -9.36 -3.55
C TRP A 27 1.95 -8.26 -3.16
N ALA A 28 0.89 -8.57 -2.39
CA ALA A 28 0.15 -7.55 -1.67
C ALA A 28 1.04 -7.00 -0.55
N MET A 29 1.30 -5.69 -0.57
CA MET A 29 2.20 -5.03 0.37
C MET A 29 1.53 -3.81 0.97
N LEU A 30 1.62 -3.70 2.30
CA LEU A 30 1.21 -2.55 3.08
C LEU A 30 2.43 -2.00 3.83
N LEU A 31 2.80 -0.76 3.53
CA LEU A 31 3.79 0.00 4.28
C LEU A 31 3.03 0.98 5.16
N SER A 32 3.06 0.77 6.47
CA SER A 32 2.42 1.68 7.43
C SER A 32 3.46 2.49 8.19
N SER A 33 3.16 3.78 8.32
CA SER A 33 3.81 4.78 9.16
C SER A 33 3.59 4.57 10.66
N ALA A 34 2.82 3.55 11.05
CA ALA A 34 2.48 3.22 12.43
C ALA A 34 1.84 4.40 13.22
N GLN A 35 1.24 5.36 12.51
CA GLN A 35 0.69 6.59 13.10
C GLN A 35 1.72 7.36 13.94
N ALA A 36 3.01 7.21 13.62
CA ALA A 36 4.06 7.90 14.35
C ALA A 36 3.95 9.41 14.08
N ASN A 37 3.91 10.19 15.16
CA ASN A 37 3.81 11.64 15.09
C ASN A 37 5.17 12.26 14.75
N HIS A 38 5.68 11.99 13.54
CA HIS A 38 6.92 12.52 13.00
C HIS A 38 6.72 12.89 11.53
N SER A 39 7.34 13.98 11.06
CA SER A 39 7.22 14.45 9.66
C SER A 39 7.53 13.38 8.63
N ASP A 40 8.42 12.46 9.00
CA ASP A 40 8.97 11.43 8.11
C ASP A 40 8.09 10.17 8.05
N ASN A 41 7.04 10.08 8.89
CA ASN A 41 6.08 8.98 8.97
C ASN A 41 4.68 9.44 8.58
N ARG A 42 4.56 10.23 7.51
CA ARG A 42 3.29 10.87 7.12
C ARG A 42 2.37 10.04 6.25
N PHE A 43 2.87 9.00 5.60
CA PHE A 43 2.12 8.29 4.56
C PHE A 43 2.13 6.79 4.79
N ASP A 44 0.96 6.20 4.57
CA ASP A 44 0.80 4.76 4.40
C ASP A 44 0.67 4.46 2.90
N ILE A 45 1.27 3.36 2.43
CA ILE A 45 1.28 2.96 1.02
C ILE A 45 0.78 1.52 0.91
N LEU A 46 -0.18 1.28 0.01
CA LEU A 46 -0.70 -0.05 -0.33
C LEU A 46 -0.40 -0.33 -1.80
N THR A 47 0.16 -1.51 -2.09
CA THR A 47 0.37 -2.00 -3.46
C THR A 47 -0.11 -3.43 -3.61
N ALA A 48 -0.60 -3.80 -4.79
CA ALA A 48 -0.93 -5.17 -5.16
C ALA A 48 -0.86 -5.31 -6.70
N ASP A 49 -0.98 -6.54 -7.20
CA ASP A 49 -1.00 -6.86 -8.64
C ASP A 49 0.19 -6.26 -9.42
N PRO A 50 1.44 -6.69 -9.10
CA PRO A 50 2.62 -6.13 -9.73
C PRO A 50 2.67 -6.48 -11.22
N ARG A 51 3.03 -5.50 -12.06
CA ARG A 51 3.25 -5.71 -13.51
C ARG A 51 4.45 -6.61 -13.81
N ALA A 52 5.45 -6.63 -12.93
CA ALA A 52 6.60 -7.50 -13.00
C ALA A 52 7.14 -7.73 -11.58
N THR A 53 7.72 -8.92 -11.35
CA THR A 53 8.35 -9.26 -10.07
C THR A 53 9.81 -9.60 -10.31
N LEU A 54 10.69 -9.17 -9.41
CA LEU A 54 12.11 -9.47 -9.44
C LEU A 54 12.44 -10.32 -8.21
N VAL A 55 12.90 -11.56 -8.45
CA VAL A 55 13.26 -12.51 -7.39
C VAL A 55 14.70 -12.97 -7.62
N THR A 56 15.57 -12.69 -6.67
CA THR A 56 16.97 -13.14 -6.69
C THR A 56 17.08 -14.47 -5.94
N ARG A 57 17.83 -15.43 -6.49
CA ARG A 57 18.15 -16.72 -5.86
C ARG A 57 19.67 -16.87 -5.86
N GLY A 58 20.24 -17.27 -4.72
CA GLY A 58 21.67 -17.51 -4.55
C GLY A 58 22.08 -18.93 -4.92
#